data_AF-A0A5E4IAV3-F1
#
_entry.id   AF-A0A5E4IAV3-F1
#
_cell.length_a   1.000
_cell.length_b   1.000
_cell.length_c   1.000
_cell.angle_alpha   90.00
_cell.angle_beta   90.00
_cell.angle_gamma   90.00
#
_symmetry.space_group_name_H-M   'P 1'
#
loop_
_entity.id
_entity.type
_entity.pdbx_description
1 polymer ?
#
loop_
_entity_poly.entity_id
_entity_poly.type
_entity_poly.pdbx_seq_one_letter_code
_entity_poly.pdbx_strand_id
1 'polypeptide(L)'
;MDAEDALVVFQGKKIRRTWHNNEWWFVLEDIISALTDSRDPKQYIQKMKQRDTPLAEGWVQIVLTLEIDTTGGKQKINCVNTQGAFRIIQSIPSLRAEPFKQWLAKVGYERVQEIENPEIAMKRMRDIYKAKGYSDDWIEKRVRGIAIRDELTNEWDKRGVKRDREFAILTAEISKATFGLTPSEYKQVKGLEKENLRDHMNDLELIFSMLGERATTEIARAKDAQGFDENKDAANKGGTIAGDAKKKLEIETGKSVVTNENFLEQPENVKRLKNKEN
;
A
#
# COMPACT_ATOMS: atom_id res chain seq x y z
N MET A 1 9.15 -4.11 7.27
CA MET A 1 8.28 -5.21 7.73
C MET A 1 8.95 -6.46 7.23
N ASP A 2 9.79 -7.02 8.09
CA ASP A 2 10.42 -8.30 7.83
C ASP A 2 9.34 -9.36 7.66
N ALA A 3 9.65 -10.39 6.86
CA ALA A 3 8.75 -11.50 6.59
C ALA A 3 8.28 -12.24 7.86
N GLU A 4 8.86 -11.95 9.02
CA GLU A 4 8.45 -12.47 10.33
C GLU A 4 7.14 -11.87 10.86
N ASP A 5 6.78 -10.63 10.51
CA ASP A 5 5.51 -10.02 10.93
C ASP A 5 4.34 -10.36 10.00
N ALA A 6 4.63 -10.92 8.82
CA ALA A 6 3.62 -11.39 7.89
C ALA A 6 3.06 -12.74 8.35
N LEU A 7 2.15 -12.68 9.32
CA LEU A 7 1.38 -13.79 9.92
C LEU A 7 2.13 -14.67 10.94
N VAL A 8 2.51 -14.07 12.08
CA VAL A 8 2.72 -14.78 13.38
C VAL A 8 1.63 -15.83 13.66
N VAL A 9 0.42 -15.57 13.14
CA VAL A 9 -0.78 -16.40 13.15
C VAL A 9 -0.55 -17.86 12.73
N PHE A 10 0.28 -18.12 11.72
CA PHE A 10 0.46 -19.48 11.19
C PHE A 10 1.61 -20.24 11.86
N GLN A 11 2.21 -19.69 12.94
CA GLN A 11 3.25 -20.35 13.74
C GLN A 11 4.39 -20.95 12.90
N GLY A 12 4.82 -20.25 11.85
CA GLY A 12 5.89 -20.71 10.95
C GLY A 12 5.51 -21.86 10.00
N LYS A 13 4.23 -22.29 9.95
CA LYS A 13 3.79 -23.28 8.96
C LYS A 13 3.76 -22.65 7.57
N LYS A 14 4.44 -23.30 6.62
CA LYS A 14 4.46 -22.89 5.22
C LYS A 14 3.10 -23.17 4.57
N ILE A 15 2.34 -22.11 4.30
CA ILE A 15 1.09 -22.17 3.54
C ILE A 15 1.43 -22.05 2.06
N ARG A 16 1.10 -23.06 1.25
CA ARG A 16 1.27 -22.98 -0.21
C ARG A 16 0.33 -21.93 -0.79
N ARG A 17 0.82 -21.21 -1.80
CA ARG A 17 0.07 -20.14 -2.45
C ARG A 17 0.30 -20.09 -3.96
N THR A 18 -0.65 -19.54 -4.69
CA THR A 18 -0.56 -19.26 -6.12
C THR A 18 -1.11 -17.87 -6.42
N TRP A 19 -0.65 -17.26 -7.51
CA TRP A 19 -1.15 -15.96 -7.96
C TRP A 19 -2.29 -16.18 -8.95
N HIS A 20 -3.47 -15.65 -8.65
CA HIS A 20 -4.65 -15.80 -9.49
C HIS A 20 -5.54 -14.55 -9.38
N ASN A 21 -6.04 -14.04 -10.52
CA ASN A 21 -6.87 -12.84 -10.60
C ASN A 21 -6.30 -11.62 -9.86
N ASN A 22 -4.99 -11.36 -10.02
CA ASN A 22 -4.27 -10.25 -9.39
C ASN A 22 -4.26 -10.26 -7.85
N GLU A 23 -4.48 -11.42 -7.23
CA GLU A 23 -4.31 -11.59 -5.80
C GLU A 23 -3.67 -12.95 -5.43
N TRP A 24 -3.21 -13.07 -4.19
CA TRP A 24 -2.69 -14.32 -3.65
C TRP A 24 -3.83 -15.24 -3.20
N TRP A 25 -3.78 -16.49 -3.66
CA TRP A 25 -4.66 -17.57 -3.24
C TRP A 25 -3.86 -18.60 -2.45
N PHE A 26 -4.42 -19.10 -1.36
CA PHE A 26 -3.77 -19.96 -0.38
C PHE A 26 -4.41 -21.33 -0.35
N VAL A 27 -3.61 -22.39 -0.23
CA VAL A 27 -4.12 -23.76 -0.13
C VAL A 27 -4.92 -23.92 1.17
N LEU A 28 -6.18 -24.30 1.01
CA LEU A 28 -7.12 -24.41 2.11
C LEU A 28 -6.72 -25.51 3.11
N GLU A 29 -6.26 -26.66 2.61
CA GLU A 29 -5.82 -27.78 3.46
C GLU A 29 -4.66 -27.38 4.37
N ASP A 30 -3.75 -26.51 3.92
CA ASP A 30 -2.62 -26.03 4.70
C ASP A 30 -3.09 -25.09 5.82
N ILE A 31 -4.06 -24.21 5.53
CA ILE A 31 -4.69 -23.32 6.54
C ILE A 31 -5.36 -24.16 7.64
N ILE A 32 -6.17 -25.16 7.24
CA ILE A 32 -6.83 -26.06 8.19
C ILE A 32 -5.79 -26.82 9.01
N SER A 33 -4.71 -27.30 8.39
CA SER A 33 -3.63 -27.99 9.09
C SER A 33 -2.89 -27.09 10.08
N ALA A 34 -2.77 -25.79 9.78
CA ALA A 34 -2.14 -24.82 10.67
C ALA A 34 -3.03 -24.49 11.88
N LEU A 35 -4.33 -24.33 11.66
CA LEU A 35 -5.26 -23.82 12.66
C LEU A 35 -6.06 -24.91 13.38
N THR A 36 -5.79 -26.18 13.10
CA THR A 36 -6.43 -27.33 13.76
C THR A 36 -5.42 -28.37 14.18
N ASP A 37 -5.83 -29.27 15.08
CA ASP A 37 -5.13 -30.50 15.43
C ASP A 37 -5.53 -31.69 14.55
N SER A 38 -6.29 -31.44 13.46
CA SER A 38 -6.77 -32.52 12.59
C SER A 38 -5.61 -33.17 11.84
N ARG A 39 -5.52 -34.50 11.92
CA ARG A 39 -4.62 -35.30 11.09
C ARG A 39 -5.13 -35.48 9.66
N ASP A 40 -6.42 -35.19 9.42
CA ASP A 40 -7.07 -35.23 8.11
C ASP A 40 -7.79 -33.89 7.82
N PRO A 41 -7.12 -32.96 7.14
CA PRO A 41 -7.70 -31.66 6.78
C PRO A 41 -8.89 -31.77 5.82
N LYS A 42 -8.90 -32.77 4.92
CA LYS A 42 -9.96 -32.95 3.93
C LYS A 42 -11.26 -33.36 4.61
N GLN A 43 -11.20 -34.34 5.50
CA GLN A 43 -12.36 -34.74 6.30
C GLN A 43 -12.80 -33.60 7.22
N TYR A 44 -11.85 -32.85 7.80
CA TYR A 44 -12.19 -31.68 8.62
C TYR A 44 -13.01 -30.65 7.84
N ILE A 45 -12.61 -30.34 6.59
CA ILE A 45 -13.33 -29.41 5.72
C ILE A 45 -14.76 -29.89 5.46
N GLN A 46 -14.96 -31.18 5.17
CA GLN A 46 -16.29 -31.74 4.97
C GLN A 46 -17.16 -31.58 6.22
N LYS A 47 -16.63 -31.93 7.39
CA LYS A 47 -17.32 -31.77 8.68
C LYS A 47 -17.59 -30.29 9.00
N MET A 48 -16.68 -29.40 8.66
CA MET A 48 -16.86 -27.95 8.83
C MET A 48 -18.03 -27.43 8.00
N LYS A 49 -18.13 -27.83 6.72
CA LYS A 49 -19.27 -27.49 5.87
C LYS A 49 -20.60 -28.03 6.41
N GLN A 50 -20.59 -29.19 7.04
CA GLN A 50 -21.80 -29.75 7.67
C GLN A 50 -22.22 -28.97 8.93
N ARG A 51 -21.27 -28.38 9.66
CA ARG A 51 -21.56 -27.58 10.87
C ARG A 51 -21.99 -26.14 10.54
N ASP A 52 -21.47 -25.56 9.48
CA ASP A 52 -21.76 -24.18 9.04
C ASP A 52 -22.47 -24.22 7.67
N THR A 53 -23.80 -24.39 7.72
CA THR A 53 -24.65 -24.43 6.51
C THR A 53 -24.51 -23.17 5.66
N PRO A 54 -24.51 -21.94 6.22
CA PRO A 54 -24.25 -20.73 5.43
C PRO A 54 -22.90 -20.73 4.69
N LEU A 55 -21.83 -21.25 5.33
CA LEU A 55 -20.53 -21.41 4.65
C LEU A 55 -20.62 -22.43 3.50
N ALA A 56 -21.38 -23.51 3.68
CA ALA A 56 -21.55 -24.54 2.66
C ALA A 56 -22.32 -24.03 1.44
N GLU A 57 -23.36 -23.22 1.64
CA GLU A 57 -24.12 -22.54 0.59
C GLU A 57 -23.24 -21.58 -0.22
N GLY A 58 -22.37 -20.82 0.46
CA GLY A 58 -21.42 -19.89 -0.15
C GLY A 58 -20.08 -20.51 -0.60
N TRP A 59 -19.96 -21.84 -0.61
CA TRP A 59 -18.64 -22.49 -0.75
C TRP A 59 -17.94 -22.19 -2.08
N VAL A 60 -18.70 -22.18 -3.18
CA VAL A 60 -18.16 -22.01 -4.53
C VAL A 60 -17.63 -20.59 -4.76
N GLN A 61 -18.20 -19.60 -4.08
CA GLN A 61 -17.74 -18.21 -4.12
C GLN A 61 -16.46 -18.00 -3.29
N ILE A 62 -16.24 -18.84 -2.28
CA ILE A 62 -15.14 -18.71 -1.32
C ILE A 62 -13.92 -19.53 -1.75
N VAL A 63 -14.15 -20.73 -2.29
CA VAL A 63 -13.12 -21.73 -2.56
C VAL A 63 -13.07 -22.05 -4.05
N LEU A 64 -11.90 -21.85 -4.66
CA LEU A 64 -11.63 -22.22 -6.05
C LEU A 64 -10.62 -23.36 -6.12
N THR A 65 -10.78 -24.23 -7.10
CA THR A 65 -9.78 -25.27 -7.39
C THR A 65 -8.76 -24.72 -8.37
N LEU A 66 -7.52 -24.52 -7.92
CA LEU A 66 -6.43 -23.93 -8.70
C LEU A 66 -5.26 -24.91 -8.84
N GLU A 67 -4.43 -24.72 -9.87
CA GLU A 67 -3.20 -25.48 -10.04
C GLU A 67 -2.11 -24.96 -9.10
N ILE A 68 -1.55 -25.87 -8.30
CA ILE A 68 -0.47 -25.62 -7.36
C ILE A 68 0.69 -26.54 -7.69
N ASP A 69 1.90 -26.00 -7.71
CA ASP A 69 3.12 -26.79 -7.81
C ASP A 69 3.33 -27.59 -6.51
N THR A 70 3.36 -28.91 -6.61
CA THR A 70 3.69 -29.81 -5.50
C THR A 70 4.91 -30.66 -5.83
N THR A 71 5.42 -31.41 -4.85
CA THR A 71 6.55 -32.33 -5.06
C THR A 71 6.27 -33.40 -6.11
N GLY A 72 4.99 -33.72 -6.35
CA GLY A 72 4.53 -34.66 -7.38
C GLY A 72 4.15 -34.01 -8.72
N GLY A 73 4.45 -32.73 -8.92
CA GLY A 73 4.05 -31.96 -10.10
C GLY A 73 2.84 -31.05 -9.85
N LYS A 74 2.27 -30.48 -10.92
CA LYS A 74 1.11 -29.58 -10.80
C LYS A 74 -0.15 -30.37 -10.45
N GLN A 75 -0.83 -29.94 -9.39
CA GLN A 75 -2.06 -30.57 -8.93
C GLN A 75 -3.16 -29.53 -8.73
N LYS A 76 -4.40 -29.94 -9.00
CA LYS A 76 -5.61 -29.14 -8.74
C LYS A 76 -5.97 -29.26 -7.26
N ILE A 77 -5.88 -28.16 -6.52
CA ILE A 77 -6.08 -28.10 -5.07
C ILE A 77 -7.06 -26.97 -4.74
N ASN A 78 -7.87 -27.17 -3.69
CA ASN A 78 -8.77 -26.14 -3.19
C ASN A 78 -7.98 -25.00 -2.52
N CYS A 79 -8.22 -23.79 -3.01
CA CYS A 79 -7.56 -22.57 -2.60
C CYS A 79 -8.59 -21.49 -2.23
N VAL A 80 -8.17 -20.55 -1.40
CA VAL A 80 -8.96 -19.39 -0.97
C VAL A 80 -8.12 -18.12 -1.03
N ASN A 81 -8.73 -17.00 -1.39
CA ASN A 81 -8.09 -15.70 -1.21
C ASN A 81 -8.12 -15.27 0.27
N THR A 82 -7.56 -14.09 0.58
CA THR A 82 -7.47 -13.58 1.96
C THR A 82 -8.83 -13.45 2.63
N GLN A 83 -9.83 -12.90 1.92
CA GLN A 83 -11.18 -12.74 2.46
C GLN A 83 -11.85 -14.10 2.73
N GLY A 84 -11.72 -15.04 1.79
CA GLY A 84 -12.24 -16.39 1.92
C GLY A 84 -11.59 -17.14 3.08
N ALA A 85 -10.27 -17.00 3.26
CA ALA A 85 -9.57 -17.54 4.42
C ALA A 85 -10.15 -17.01 5.74
N PHE A 86 -10.36 -15.69 5.86
CA PHE A 86 -10.93 -15.10 7.08
C PHE A 86 -12.33 -15.65 7.37
N ARG A 87 -13.18 -15.79 6.34
CA ARG A 87 -14.53 -16.38 6.51
C ARG A 87 -14.47 -17.84 6.96
N ILE A 88 -13.56 -18.63 6.42
CA ILE A 88 -13.38 -20.04 6.81
C ILE A 88 -12.90 -20.15 8.25
N ILE A 89 -11.94 -19.33 8.66
CA ILE A 89 -11.34 -19.42 10.00
C ILE A 89 -12.39 -19.19 11.10
N GLN A 90 -13.37 -18.32 10.85
CA GLN A 90 -14.51 -18.12 11.77
C GLN A 90 -15.23 -19.44 12.10
N SER A 91 -15.33 -20.37 11.16
CA SER A 91 -16.00 -21.68 11.28
C SER A 91 -15.13 -22.79 11.89
N ILE A 92 -13.91 -22.49 12.33
CA ILE A 92 -12.99 -23.47 12.93
C ILE A 92 -13.09 -23.43 14.46
N PRO A 93 -13.77 -24.38 15.13
CA PRO A 93 -13.85 -24.45 16.60
C PRO A 93 -12.58 -25.09 17.20
N SER A 94 -11.41 -24.50 16.98
CA SER A 94 -10.11 -25.00 17.43
C SER A 94 -9.42 -23.96 18.31
N LEU A 95 -8.81 -24.40 19.40
CA LEU A 95 -7.99 -23.52 20.25
C LEU A 95 -6.81 -22.91 19.49
N ARG A 96 -6.29 -23.59 18.46
CA ARG A 96 -5.25 -23.04 17.57
C ARG A 96 -5.75 -21.87 16.71
N ALA A 97 -7.05 -21.82 16.41
CA ALA A 97 -7.64 -20.72 15.65
C ALA A 97 -8.00 -19.52 16.55
N GLU A 98 -8.10 -19.72 17.86
CA GLU A 98 -8.57 -18.69 18.80
C GLU A 98 -7.71 -17.42 18.81
N PRO A 99 -6.36 -17.48 18.83
CA PRO A 99 -5.54 -16.27 18.74
C PRO A 99 -5.83 -15.44 17.49
N PHE A 100 -6.12 -16.10 16.36
CA PHE A 100 -6.48 -15.41 15.13
C PHE A 100 -7.88 -14.78 15.20
N LYS A 101 -8.85 -15.48 15.79
CA LYS A 101 -10.20 -14.94 15.96
C LYS A 101 -10.22 -13.73 16.89
N GLN A 102 -9.46 -13.78 17.98
CA GLN A 102 -9.25 -12.64 18.88
C GLN A 102 -8.59 -11.47 18.14
N TRP A 103 -7.58 -11.75 17.31
CA TRP A 103 -6.96 -10.73 16.47
C TRP A 103 -7.96 -10.10 15.47
N LEU A 104 -8.78 -10.91 14.78
CA LEU A 104 -9.83 -10.39 13.89
C LEU A 104 -10.87 -9.55 14.65
N ALA A 105 -11.28 -9.98 15.84
CA ALA A 105 -12.20 -9.24 16.68
C ALA A 105 -11.61 -7.90 17.12
N LYS A 106 -10.33 -7.88 17.51
CA LYS A 106 -9.59 -6.66 17.84
C LYS A 106 -9.53 -5.70 16.65
N VAL A 107 -9.16 -6.17 15.45
CA VAL A 107 -9.11 -5.34 14.24
C VAL A 107 -10.51 -4.81 13.88
N GLY A 108 -11.55 -5.63 14.02
CA GLY A 108 -12.93 -5.21 13.82
C GLY A 108 -13.35 -4.11 14.79
N TYR A 109 -13.02 -4.26 16.07
CA TYR A 109 -13.27 -3.26 17.11
C TYR A 109 -12.50 -1.95 16.86
N GLU A 110 -11.21 -2.04 16.57
CA GLU A 110 -10.38 -0.88 16.20
C GLU A 110 -10.98 -0.13 15.01
N ARG A 111 -11.53 -0.85 14.01
CA ARG A 111 -12.17 -0.21 12.87
C ARG A 111 -13.47 0.51 13.23
N VAL A 112 -14.26 0.00 14.18
CA VAL A 112 -15.43 0.70 14.72
C VAL A 112 -14.99 1.97 15.46
N GLN A 113 -13.96 1.89 16.29
CA GLN A 113 -13.42 3.05 17.00
C GLN A 113 -12.88 4.13 16.03
N GLU A 114 -12.27 3.73 14.92
CA GLU A 114 -11.82 4.67 13.87
C GLU A 114 -12.98 5.39 13.17
N ILE A 115 -14.15 4.77 13.08
CA ILE A 115 -15.35 5.40 12.49
C ILE A 115 -15.91 6.45 13.45
N GLU A 116 -15.94 6.13 14.75
CA GLU A 116 -16.40 7.04 15.79
C GLU A 116 -15.42 8.20 16.02
N ASN A 117 -14.12 7.92 15.98
CA ASN A 117 -13.05 8.89 16.14
C ASN A 117 -11.98 8.71 15.05
N PRO A 118 -12.08 9.45 13.92
CA PRO A 118 -11.11 9.40 12.83
C PRO A 118 -9.67 9.74 13.22
N GLU A 119 -9.42 10.44 14.33
CA GLU A 119 -8.06 10.72 14.80
C GLU A 119 -7.30 9.45 15.18
N ILE A 120 -8.01 8.39 15.58
CA ILE A 120 -7.41 7.08 15.87
C ILE A 120 -6.76 6.51 14.60
N ALA A 121 -7.40 6.67 13.43
CA ALA A 121 -6.85 6.23 12.15
C ALA A 121 -5.57 7.03 11.80
N MET A 122 -5.55 8.34 12.07
CA MET A 122 -4.35 9.16 11.89
C MET A 122 -3.21 8.71 12.83
N LYS A 123 -3.53 8.41 14.09
CA LYS A 123 -2.54 7.90 15.05
C LYS A 123 -1.99 6.55 14.58
N ARG A 124 -2.85 5.61 14.18
CA ARG A 124 -2.42 4.32 13.64
C ARG A 124 -1.51 4.47 12.43
N MET A 125 -1.82 5.41 11.52
CA MET A 125 -0.95 5.69 10.38
C MET A 125 0.45 6.13 10.84
N ARG A 126 0.56 7.03 11.82
CA ARG A 126 1.85 7.44 12.39
C ARG A 126 2.59 6.25 13.01
N ASP A 127 1.90 5.45 13.81
CA ASP A 127 2.48 4.29 14.50
C ASP A 127 3.01 3.24 13.49
N ILE A 128 2.31 3.03 12.37
CA ILE A 128 2.77 2.16 11.28
C ILE A 128 4.07 2.67 10.66
N TYR A 129 4.19 3.97 10.38
CA TYR A 129 5.44 4.52 9.84
C TYR A 129 6.57 4.50 10.88
N LYS A 130 6.28 4.77 12.16
CA LYS A 130 7.28 4.64 13.23
C LYS A 130 7.82 3.22 13.33
N ALA A 131 6.94 2.22 13.27
CA ALA A 131 7.33 0.81 13.28
C ALA A 131 8.16 0.41 12.04
N LYS A 132 7.98 1.10 10.91
CA LYS A 132 8.84 0.94 9.73
C LYS A 132 10.17 1.72 9.82
N GLY A 133 10.43 2.42 10.92
CA GLY A 133 11.67 3.16 11.15
C GLY A 133 11.72 4.54 10.49
N TYR A 134 10.56 5.15 10.22
CA TYR A 134 10.50 6.56 9.80
C TYR A 134 10.48 7.49 11.00
N SER A 135 11.18 8.62 10.89
CA SER A 135 11.22 9.65 11.93
C SER A 135 9.95 10.50 11.98
N ASP A 136 9.64 11.08 13.14
CA ASP A 136 8.45 11.91 13.34
C ASP A 136 8.33 13.06 12.33
N ASP A 137 9.43 13.79 12.10
CA ASP A 137 9.45 14.88 11.13
C ASP A 137 9.19 14.39 9.69
N TRP A 138 9.74 13.23 9.30
CA TRP A 138 9.45 12.66 7.97
C TRP A 138 7.96 12.28 7.86
N ILE A 139 7.41 11.68 8.91
CA ILE A 139 6.00 11.28 8.98
C ILE A 139 5.10 12.51 8.82
N GLU A 140 5.38 13.60 9.52
CA GLU A 140 4.60 14.85 9.39
C GLU A 140 4.62 15.39 7.96
N LYS A 141 5.78 15.43 7.31
CA LYS A 141 5.90 15.84 5.90
C LYS A 141 5.09 14.91 5.00
N ARG A 142 5.15 13.60 5.22
CA ARG A 142 4.40 12.61 4.46
C ARG A 142 2.90 12.78 4.62
N VAL A 143 2.41 13.02 5.84
CA VAL A 143 0.98 13.30 6.11
C VAL A 143 0.51 14.54 5.36
N ARG A 144 1.28 15.64 5.43
CA ARG A 144 0.95 16.87 4.67
C ARG A 144 0.92 16.61 3.16
N GLY A 145 1.87 15.83 2.65
CA GLY A 145 1.90 15.44 1.24
C GLY A 145 0.70 14.58 0.82
N ILE A 146 0.14 13.74 1.71
CA ILE A 146 -1.12 13.03 1.44
C ILE A 146 -2.26 14.05 1.28
N ALA A 147 -2.40 14.97 2.24
CA ALA A 147 -3.47 15.97 2.21
C ALA A 147 -3.43 16.86 0.96
N ILE A 148 -2.24 17.32 0.55
CA ILE A 148 -2.05 18.14 -0.66
C ILE A 148 -2.45 17.35 -1.92
N ARG A 149 -2.05 16.08 -2.01
CA ARG A 149 -2.43 15.21 -3.12
C ARG A 149 -3.93 14.93 -3.16
N ASP A 150 -4.52 14.64 -2.01
CA ASP A 150 -5.97 14.39 -1.91
C ASP A 150 -6.74 15.62 -2.38
N GLU A 151 -6.33 16.82 -1.96
CA GLU A 151 -6.90 18.09 -2.44
C GLU A 151 -6.80 18.22 -3.97
N LEU A 152 -5.62 17.97 -4.55
CA LEU A 152 -5.41 18.00 -6.00
C LEU A 152 -6.31 17.02 -6.74
N THR A 153 -6.39 15.76 -6.27
CA THR A 153 -7.22 14.74 -6.91
C THR A 153 -8.72 15.05 -6.80
N ASN A 154 -9.15 15.63 -5.67
CA ASN A 154 -10.53 16.10 -5.50
C ASN A 154 -10.84 17.27 -6.44
N GLU A 155 -9.88 18.15 -6.67
CA GLU A 155 -10.03 19.25 -7.63
C GLU A 155 -10.19 18.72 -9.06
N TRP A 156 -9.39 17.74 -9.47
CA TRP A 156 -9.53 17.07 -10.77
C TRP A 156 -10.87 16.35 -10.94
N ASP A 157 -11.34 15.63 -9.91
CA ASP A 157 -12.66 14.99 -9.92
C ASP A 157 -13.79 16.00 -10.16
N LYS A 158 -13.75 17.15 -9.46
CA LYS A 158 -14.74 18.23 -9.63
C LYS A 158 -14.73 18.85 -11.04
N ARG A 159 -13.59 18.76 -11.73
CA ARG A 159 -13.34 19.32 -13.07
C ARG A 159 -13.57 18.32 -14.20
N GLY A 160 -14.12 17.14 -13.89
CA GLY A 160 -14.48 16.14 -14.91
C GLY A 160 -13.30 15.36 -15.49
N VAL A 161 -12.16 15.34 -14.80
CA VAL A 161 -11.03 14.46 -15.14
C VAL A 161 -11.36 13.02 -14.72
N LYS A 162 -11.12 12.04 -15.59
CA LYS A 162 -11.44 10.64 -15.34
C LYS A 162 -10.43 10.00 -14.38
N ARG A 163 -10.94 9.25 -13.41
CA ARG A 163 -10.11 8.54 -12.42
C ARG A 163 -9.18 7.51 -13.05
N ASP A 164 -8.15 7.16 -12.29
CA ASP A 164 -7.08 6.20 -12.59
C ASP A 164 -6.13 6.63 -13.72
N ARG A 165 -6.56 6.55 -14.98
CA ARG A 165 -5.66 6.75 -16.13
C ARG A 165 -5.23 8.20 -16.28
N GLU A 166 -6.18 9.13 -16.26
CA GLU A 166 -5.86 10.55 -16.45
C GLU A 166 -5.11 11.10 -15.24
N PHE A 167 -5.48 10.69 -14.02
CA PHE A 167 -4.78 11.07 -12.79
C PHE A 167 -3.31 10.62 -12.82
N ALA A 168 -3.04 9.40 -13.30
CA ALA A 168 -1.67 8.90 -13.45
C ALA A 168 -0.88 9.75 -14.46
N ILE A 169 -1.50 10.15 -15.57
CA ILE A 169 -0.86 11.01 -16.58
C ILE A 169 -0.57 12.41 -16.01
N LEU A 170 -1.54 13.04 -15.35
CA LEU A 170 -1.36 14.37 -14.76
C LEU A 170 -0.29 14.34 -13.66
N THR A 171 -0.29 13.31 -12.81
CA THR A 171 0.77 13.10 -11.82
C THR A 171 2.14 12.93 -12.48
N ALA A 172 2.21 12.20 -13.59
CA ALA A 172 3.44 12.05 -14.35
C ALA A 172 3.91 13.37 -14.98
N GLU A 173 2.99 14.20 -15.46
CA GLU A 173 3.27 15.52 -16.01
C GLU A 173 3.87 16.45 -14.94
N ILE A 174 3.27 16.49 -13.74
CA ILE A 174 3.82 17.25 -12.60
C ILE A 174 5.22 16.76 -12.26
N SER A 175 5.39 15.45 -12.07
CA SER A 175 6.70 14.87 -11.71
C SER A 175 7.76 15.18 -12.76
N LYS A 176 7.43 15.06 -14.05
CA LYS A 176 8.34 15.31 -15.15
C LYS A 176 8.72 16.79 -15.24
N ALA A 177 7.77 17.70 -15.05
CA ALA A 177 8.05 19.14 -15.04
C ALA A 177 8.86 19.56 -13.80
N THR A 178 8.63 18.95 -12.63
CA THR A 178 9.37 19.24 -11.39
C THR A 178 10.79 18.65 -11.40
N PHE A 179 10.93 17.36 -11.71
CA PHE A 179 12.17 16.60 -11.50
C PHE A 179 12.88 16.20 -12.80
N GLY A 180 12.26 16.42 -13.96
CA GLY A 180 12.74 15.89 -15.23
C GLY A 180 12.43 14.41 -15.44
N LEU A 181 11.75 13.75 -14.49
CA LEU A 181 11.50 12.32 -14.46
C LEU A 181 10.01 12.03 -14.23
N THR A 182 9.47 11.07 -14.97
CA THR A 182 8.19 10.46 -14.64
C THR A 182 8.32 9.60 -13.37
N PRO A 183 7.22 9.29 -12.65
CA PRO A 183 7.28 8.47 -11.45
C PRO A 183 7.95 7.10 -11.66
N SER A 184 7.78 6.51 -12.85
CA SER A 184 8.39 5.22 -13.21
C SER A 184 9.91 5.35 -13.39
N GLU A 185 10.38 6.38 -14.09
CA GLU A 185 11.82 6.66 -14.25
C GLU A 185 12.45 7.03 -12.91
N TYR A 186 11.74 7.77 -12.08
CA TYR A 186 12.20 8.16 -10.75
C TYR A 186 12.37 6.94 -9.83
N LYS A 187 11.45 5.98 -9.89
CA LYS A 187 11.63 4.69 -9.20
C LYS A 187 12.91 3.97 -9.64
N GLN A 188 13.26 4.01 -10.92
CA GLN A 188 14.49 3.40 -11.42
C GLN A 188 15.74 4.10 -10.86
N VAL A 189 15.76 5.44 -10.83
CA VAL A 189 16.87 6.21 -10.22
C VAL A 189 17.08 5.84 -8.76
N LYS A 190 16.00 5.57 -8.02
CA LYS A 190 16.03 5.16 -6.62
C LYS A 190 16.19 3.65 -6.40
N GLY A 191 16.26 2.84 -7.45
CA GLY A 191 16.35 1.37 -7.34
C GLY A 191 15.12 0.71 -6.72
N LEU A 192 13.93 1.28 -6.95
CA LEU A 192 12.65 0.77 -6.41
C LEU A 192 11.95 -0.11 -7.45
N GLU A 193 11.44 -1.26 -7.02
CA GLU A 193 10.65 -2.14 -7.87
C GLU A 193 9.15 -1.98 -7.60
N LYS A 194 8.74 -2.27 -6.36
CA LYS A 194 7.33 -2.33 -5.94
C LYS A 194 6.98 -1.27 -4.91
N GLU A 195 8.00 -0.65 -4.34
CA GLU A 195 7.89 0.29 -3.24
C GLU A 195 7.23 1.60 -3.68
N ASN A 196 6.68 2.32 -2.71
CA ASN A 196 6.12 3.65 -2.93
C ASN A 196 7.27 4.64 -3.12
N LEU A 197 7.26 5.38 -4.23
CA LEU A 197 8.32 6.36 -4.54
C LEU A 197 8.50 7.41 -3.43
N ARG A 198 7.39 7.95 -2.91
CA ARG A 198 7.42 9.04 -1.92
C ARG A 198 7.90 8.59 -0.56
N ASP A 199 7.71 7.30 -0.26
CA ASP A 199 8.22 6.72 0.96
C ASP A 199 9.76 6.62 0.93
N HIS A 200 10.39 6.74 -0.23
CA HIS A 200 11.85 6.69 -0.42
C HIS A 200 12.43 8.02 -0.96
N MET A 201 11.65 9.12 -0.88
CA MET A 201 12.11 10.46 -1.21
C MET A 201 12.75 11.13 0.01
N ASN A 202 13.81 11.91 -0.23
CA ASN A 202 14.42 12.79 0.75
C ASN A 202 13.54 14.03 1.00
N ASP A 203 13.90 14.83 2.01
CA ASP A 203 13.15 16.01 2.43
C ASP A 203 12.88 17.01 1.29
N LEU A 204 13.88 17.32 0.46
CA LEU A 204 13.74 18.26 -0.63
C LEU A 204 12.85 17.70 -1.74
N GLU A 205 13.01 16.42 -2.08
CA GLU A 205 12.17 15.73 -3.06
C GLU A 205 10.68 15.74 -2.64
N LEU A 206 10.40 15.53 -1.35
CA LEU A 206 9.04 15.65 -0.81
C LEU A 206 8.51 17.10 -0.90
N ILE A 207 9.34 18.09 -0.54
CA ILE A 207 8.95 19.52 -0.58
C ILE A 207 8.62 19.97 -2.00
N PHE A 208 9.48 19.66 -2.98
CA PHE A 208 9.23 20.05 -4.37
C PHE A 208 8.06 19.28 -4.98
N SER A 209 7.81 18.03 -4.57
CA SER A 209 6.60 17.31 -4.94
C SER A 209 5.35 18.04 -4.45
N MET A 210 5.32 18.41 -3.16
CA MET A 210 4.21 19.15 -2.56
C MET A 210 4.00 20.52 -3.22
N LEU A 211 5.08 21.24 -3.53
CA LEU A 211 4.99 22.53 -4.22
C LEU A 211 4.37 22.38 -5.61
N GLY A 212 4.80 21.38 -6.40
CA GLY A 212 4.26 21.14 -7.74
C GLY A 212 2.78 20.76 -7.73
N GLU A 213 2.38 19.91 -6.78
CA GLU A 213 0.98 19.53 -6.59
C GLU A 213 0.12 20.71 -6.15
N ARG A 214 0.57 21.48 -5.14
CA ARG A 214 -0.15 22.66 -4.65
C ARG A 214 -0.29 23.73 -5.73
N ALA A 215 0.79 24.01 -6.46
CA ALA A 215 0.77 24.98 -7.55
C ALA A 215 -0.18 24.56 -8.67
N THR A 216 -0.22 23.26 -9.01
CA THR A 216 -1.17 22.72 -9.98
C THR A 216 -2.61 22.99 -9.54
N THR A 217 -2.95 22.70 -8.28
CA THR A 217 -4.28 22.96 -7.73
C THR A 217 -4.67 24.44 -7.82
N GLU A 218 -3.77 25.35 -7.43
CA GLU A 218 -4.04 26.79 -7.49
C GLU A 218 -4.20 27.29 -8.93
N ILE A 219 -3.41 26.79 -9.87
CA ILE A 219 -3.53 27.16 -11.29
C ILE A 219 -4.84 26.64 -11.87
N ALA A 220 -5.21 25.40 -11.57
CA ALA A 220 -6.47 24.82 -12.02
C ALA A 220 -7.66 25.65 -11.52
N ARG A 221 -7.64 26.09 -10.25
CA ARG A 221 -8.65 26.99 -9.68
C ARG A 221 -8.67 28.37 -10.34
N ALA A 222 -7.51 29.00 -10.45
CA ALA A 222 -7.40 30.37 -10.97
C ALA A 222 -7.84 30.48 -12.44
N LYS A 223 -7.63 29.43 -13.24
CA LYS A 223 -8.03 29.39 -14.65
C LYS A 223 -9.38 28.73 -14.89
N ASP A 224 -10.00 28.22 -13.84
CA ASP A 224 -11.14 27.32 -13.93
C ASP A 224 -10.95 26.19 -14.95
N ALA A 225 -9.79 25.52 -14.93
CA ALA A 225 -9.44 24.47 -15.89
C ALA A 225 -10.46 23.31 -15.88
N GLN A 226 -11.08 23.01 -17.01
CA GLN A 226 -12.06 21.93 -17.16
C GLN A 226 -11.53 20.77 -18.00
N GLY A 227 -11.91 19.55 -17.61
CA GLY A 227 -11.53 18.33 -18.31
C GLY A 227 -10.03 18.05 -18.28
N PHE A 228 -9.62 17.05 -19.06
CA PHE A 228 -8.25 16.54 -19.02
C PHE A 228 -7.20 17.51 -19.57
N ASP A 229 -7.43 18.08 -20.75
CA ASP A 229 -6.40 18.82 -21.48
C ASP A 229 -6.02 20.13 -20.78
N GLU A 230 -7.00 20.86 -20.23
CA GLU A 230 -6.72 22.09 -19.46
C GLU A 230 -6.03 21.77 -18.13
N ASN A 231 -6.42 20.69 -17.46
CA ASN A 231 -5.77 20.24 -16.24
C ASN A 231 -4.35 19.70 -16.52
N LYS A 232 -4.07 19.22 -17.73
CA LYS A 232 -2.72 18.87 -18.16
C LYS A 232 -1.84 20.10 -18.33
N ASP A 233 -2.36 21.20 -18.88
CA ASP A 233 -1.65 22.49 -18.90
C ASP A 233 -1.40 23.01 -17.47
N ALA A 234 -2.39 22.92 -16.58
CA ALA A 234 -2.23 23.29 -15.18
C ALA A 234 -1.16 22.44 -14.47
N ALA A 235 -1.16 21.13 -14.69
CA ALA A 235 -0.19 20.18 -14.15
C ALA A 235 1.24 20.47 -14.62
N ASN A 236 1.42 20.73 -15.92
CA ASN A 236 2.70 21.10 -16.49
C ASN A 236 3.23 22.42 -15.91
N LYS A 237 2.37 23.44 -15.78
CA LYS A 237 2.72 24.74 -15.18
C LYS A 237 3.04 24.64 -13.70
N GLY A 238 2.23 23.90 -12.94
CA GLY A 238 2.46 23.69 -11.51
C GLY A 238 3.77 22.95 -11.25
N GLY A 239 4.04 21.89 -12.01
CA GLY A 239 5.33 21.19 -11.96
C GLY A 239 6.50 22.06 -12.40
N THR A 240 6.32 22.92 -13.41
CA THR A 240 7.37 23.86 -13.87
C THR A 240 7.75 24.86 -12.78
N ILE A 241 6.77 25.42 -12.04
CA ILE A 241 7.04 26.31 -10.90
C ILE A 241 7.92 25.62 -9.86
N ALA A 242 7.60 24.37 -9.51
CA ALA A 242 8.39 23.61 -8.56
C ALA A 242 9.77 23.24 -9.13
N GLY A 243 9.84 22.89 -10.41
CA GLY A 243 11.09 22.56 -11.11
C GLY A 243 12.03 23.76 -11.22
N ASP A 244 11.52 24.96 -11.44
CA ASP A 244 12.30 26.18 -11.50
C ASP A 244 12.81 26.58 -10.11
N ALA A 245 11.97 26.47 -9.08
CA ALA A 245 12.40 26.64 -7.69
C ALA A 245 13.50 25.63 -7.30
N LYS A 246 13.34 24.37 -7.71
CA LYS A 246 14.33 23.29 -7.52
C LYS A 246 15.65 23.63 -8.20
N LYS A 247 15.63 23.97 -9.49
CA LYS A 247 16.85 24.34 -10.25
C LYS A 247 17.55 25.54 -9.61
N LYS A 248 16.80 26.55 -9.16
CA LYS A 248 17.38 27.71 -8.49
C LYS A 248 18.08 27.32 -7.19
N LEU A 249 17.48 26.44 -6.39
CA LEU A 249 18.14 25.90 -5.20
C LEU A 249 19.40 25.10 -5.55
N GLU A 250 19.35 24.25 -6.58
CA GLU A 250 20.50 23.44 -7.03
C GLU A 250 21.67 24.33 -7.49
N ILE A 251 21.39 25.46 -8.15
CA ILE A 251 22.40 26.46 -8.56
C ILE A 251 23.08 27.10 -7.33
N GLU A 252 22.30 27.57 -6.36
CA GLU A 252 22.84 28.24 -5.16
C GLU A 252 23.58 27.29 -4.22
N THR A 253 23.14 26.02 -4.15
CA THR A 253 23.73 25.03 -3.23
C THR A 253 24.82 24.18 -3.88
N GLY A 254 24.88 24.11 -5.21
CA GLY A 254 25.77 23.22 -5.96
C GLY A 254 25.44 21.73 -5.81
N LYS A 255 24.29 21.37 -5.22
CA LYS A 255 23.89 19.98 -4.93
C LYS A 255 22.60 19.64 -5.68
N SER A 256 22.55 18.46 -6.29
CA SER A 256 21.32 17.93 -6.91
C SER A 256 20.29 17.56 -5.86
N VAL A 257 19.03 17.92 -6.09
CA VAL A 257 17.89 17.50 -5.24
C VAL A 257 17.51 16.05 -5.51
N VAL A 258 17.53 15.66 -6.79
CA VAL A 258 17.23 14.28 -7.21
C VAL A 258 18.46 13.43 -6.93
N THR A 259 18.30 12.42 -6.07
CA THR A 259 19.37 11.48 -5.70
C THR A 259 18.88 10.04 -5.79
N ASN A 260 19.84 9.12 -5.87
CA ASN A 260 19.60 7.68 -5.77
C ASN A 260 19.38 7.21 -4.32
N GLU A 261 19.33 8.13 -3.35
CA GLU A 261 19.06 7.79 -1.95
C GLU A 261 17.64 7.21 -1.81
N ASN A 262 17.55 6.13 -1.03
CA ASN A 262 16.32 5.43 -0.68
C ASN A 262 16.45 4.84 0.74
N PHE A 263 15.37 4.29 1.30
CA PHE A 263 15.37 3.66 2.62
C PHE A 263 15.17 2.14 2.58
N LEU A 264 15.70 1.45 1.56
CA LEU A 264 15.62 -0.01 1.44
C LEU A 264 16.56 -0.73 2.42
N GLU A 265 17.83 -0.34 2.43
CA GLU A 265 18.88 -1.03 3.21
C GLU A 265 18.95 -0.55 4.67
N GLN A 266 18.61 0.71 4.92
CA GLN A 266 18.62 1.30 6.25
C GLN A 266 17.36 2.16 6.42
N PRO A 267 16.69 2.07 7.59
CA PRO A 267 15.54 2.91 7.87
C PRO A 267 15.86 4.40 7.77
N GLU A 268 14.84 5.18 7.42
CA GLU A 268 14.94 6.63 7.20
C GLU A 268 15.53 7.35 8.43
N ASN A 269 15.09 6.99 9.64
CA ASN A 269 15.58 7.62 10.86
C ASN A 269 17.09 7.41 11.08
N VAL A 270 17.63 6.24 10.72
CA VAL A 270 19.05 5.91 10.84
C VAL A 270 19.86 6.69 9.81
N LYS A 271 19.42 6.72 8.54
CA LYS A 271 20.12 7.49 7.50
C LYS A 271 20.11 8.98 7.79
N ARG A 272 18.99 9.51 8.27
CA ARG A 272 18.84 10.92 8.64
C ARG A 272 19.80 11.33 9.76
N LEU A 273 20.02 10.48 10.77
CA LEU A 273 20.99 10.77 11.82
C LEU A 273 22.42 10.87 11.28
N LYS A 274 22.83 9.95 10.40
CA LYS A 274 24.17 9.99 9.74
C LYS A 274 24.37 11.24 8.89
N ASN A 275 23.32 11.72 8.24
CA ASN A 275 23.36 12.93 7.42
C ASN A 275 23.42 14.23 8.25
N LYS A 276 23.15 14.18 9.56
CA LYS A 276 23.30 15.32 10.49
C LYS A 276 24.69 15.40 11.12
N GLU A 277 25.45 14.31 11.08
CA GLU A 277 26.81 14.21 11.66
C GLU A 277 27.91 14.56 10.66
N ASN A 278 27.57 14.70 9.37
CA ASN A 278 28.45 15.14 8.27
C ASN A 278 28.05 16.52 7.77
#